data_AF-A0A2E5DX79-F1
#
_entry.id   AF-A0A2E5DX79-F1
#
_cell.length_a   1.000
_cell.length_b   1.000
_cell.length_c   1.000
_cell.angle_alpha   90.00
_cell.angle_beta   90.00
_cell.angle_gamma   90.00
#
_symmetry.space_group_name_H-M   'P 1'
#
loop_
_entity.id
_entity.type
_entity.pdbx_description
1 polymer ?
#
loop_
_entity_poly.entity_id
_entity_poly.type
_entity_poly.pdbx_seq_one_letter_code
_entity_poly.pdbx_strand_id
1 'polypeptide(L)'
;MQIVRPETEKVYLNYQLKQLRLAHSGPLEYFWDVIPTDGFYDKTRLRVRGEDLHRAYALMYPRDKKIITPQVMSICGIEGLTALWSDRGRVVGRLGKLRTRLSTKDNHVIADWCNSNGFPCTLISREDKCYGIQFDRDSTKHLINSIRPHIHKTMRKTFVRVPALT
;
A
#
# COMPACT_ATOMS: atom_id res chain seq x y z
N MET A 1 4.07 15.45 4.07
CA MET A 1 3.51 14.08 4.08
C MET A 1 3.76 13.42 5.44
N GLN A 2 2.92 12.47 5.87
CA GLN A 2 3.18 11.67 7.07
C GLN A 2 2.97 10.18 6.80
N ILE A 3 3.80 9.33 7.40
CA ILE A 3 3.67 7.86 7.39
C ILE A 3 3.54 7.41 8.85
N VAL A 4 2.51 6.63 9.13
CA VAL A 4 2.23 6.12 10.48
C VAL A 4 2.27 4.60 10.46
N ARG A 5 3.02 4.01 11.38
CA ARG A 5 3.16 2.56 11.53
C ARG A 5 3.06 2.17 13.01
N PRO A 6 2.65 0.94 13.33
CA PRO A 6 2.87 0.38 14.66
C PRO A 6 4.35 0.45 15.03
N GLU A 7 4.65 0.63 16.32
CA GLU A 7 6.05 0.65 16.80
C GLU A 7 6.84 -0.61 16.41
N THR A 8 6.17 -1.77 16.38
CA THR A 8 6.75 -3.05 15.94
C THR A 8 7.21 -3.05 14.47
N GLU A 9 6.80 -2.06 13.68
CA GLU A 9 7.19 -1.87 12.27
C GLU A 9 8.19 -0.73 12.07
N LYS A 10 8.82 -0.20 13.14
CA LYS A 10 9.83 0.89 13.06
C LYS A 10 10.94 0.62 12.05
N VAL A 11 11.40 -0.63 11.95
CA VAL A 11 12.42 -1.04 10.94
C VAL A 11 11.92 -0.81 9.52
N TYR A 12 10.65 -1.14 9.23
CA TYR A 12 10.07 -0.89 7.93
C TYR A 12 9.89 0.61 7.67
N LEU A 13 9.51 1.38 8.69
CA LEU A 13 9.40 2.84 8.59
C LEU A 13 10.77 3.50 8.29
N ASN A 14 11.85 3.00 8.88
CA ASN A 14 13.23 3.40 8.53
C ASN A 14 13.59 3.06 7.09
N TYR A 15 13.20 1.88 6.62
CA TYR A 15 13.37 1.50 5.22
C TYR A 15 12.59 2.45 4.28
N GLN A 16 11.35 2.81 4.62
CA GLN A 16 10.56 3.77 3.86
C GLN A 16 11.23 5.16 3.80
N LEU A 17 11.78 5.65 4.91
CA LEU A 17 12.57 6.89 4.91
C LEU A 17 13.81 6.79 4.01
N LYS A 18 14.52 5.66 4.05
CA LYS A 18 15.67 5.42 3.16
C LYS A 18 15.26 5.48 1.69
N GLN A 19 14.16 4.81 1.31
CA GLN A 19 13.67 4.83 -0.07
C GLN A 19 13.26 6.24 -0.52
N LEU A 20 12.57 6.99 0.34
CA LEU A 20 12.22 8.38 0.06
C LEU A 20 13.44 9.26 -0.20
N ARG A 21 14.51 9.09 0.59
CA ARG A 21 15.77 9.84 0.37
C ARG A 21 16.48 9.46 -0.92
N LEU A 22 16.37 8.21 -1.36
CA LEU A 22 16.98 7.76 -2.62
C LEU A 22 16.20 8.25 -3.84
N ALA A 23 14.87 8.35 -3.72
CA ALA A 23 13.99 8.79 -4.80
C ALA A 23 13.85 10.32 -4.90
N HIS A 24 14.07 11.05 -3.80
CA HIS A 24 13.94 12.51 -3.74
C HIS A 24 15.25 13.20 -4.12
N SER A 25 15.20 14.10 -5.10
CA SER A 25 16.29 15.01 -5.44
C SER A 25 16.45 16.08 -4.37
N GLY A 26 17.54 16.03 -3.61
CA GLY A 26 17.90 17.07 -2.65
C GLY A 26 17.52 16.76 -1.19
N PRO A 27 17.78 17.72 -0.27
CA PRO A 27 17.62 17.51 1.15
C PRO A 27 16.15 17.25 1.51
N LEU A 28 15.94 16.28 2.39
CA LEU A 28 14.63 15.85 2.84
C LEU A 28 14.53 16.10 4.34
N GLU A 29 13.71 17.07 4.74
CA GLU A 29 13.44 17.33 6.14
C GLU A 29 12.50 16.25 6.69
N TYR A 30 12.83 15.72 7.87
CA TYR A 30 11.99 14.72 8.51
C TYR A 30 11.99 14.87 10.02
N PHE A 31 10.88 14.46 10.63
CA PHE A 31 10.67 14.50 12.06
C PHE A 31 9.95 13.22 12.52
N TRP A 32 10.30 12.73 13.71
CA TRP A 32 9.73 11.53 14.30
C TRP A 32 8.98 11.88 15.57
N ASP A 33 7.76 11.38 15.68
CA ASP A 33 6.97 11.43 16.91
C ASP A 33 6.23 10.12 17.16
N VAL A 34 5.71 9.98 18.39
CA VAL A 34 4.89 8.85 18.82
C VAL A 34 3.45 9.34 18.96
N ILE A 35 2.51 8.53 18.47
CA ILE A 35 1.07 8.74 18.65
C ILE A 35 0.59 7.69 19.65
N PRO A 36 0.17 8.10 20.86
CA PRO A 36 -0.39 7.20 21.85
C PRO A 36 -1.59 6.43 21.29
N THR A 37 -1.74 5.17 21.68
CA THR A 37 -2.93 4.37 21.36
C THR A 37 -3.46 3.67 22.60
N ASP A 38 -4.74 3.29 22.59
CA ASP A 38 -5.36 2.55 23.68
C ASP A 38 -4.91 1.06 23.75
N GLY A 39 -3.97 0.65 22.91
CA GLY A 39 -3.49 -0.73 22.81
C GLY A 39 -2.09 -0.94 23.41
N PHE A 40 -1.59 -2.16 23.32
CA PHE A 40 -0.27 -2.52 23.87
C PHE A 40 0.91 -1.84 23.17
N TYR A 41 0.74 -1.38 21.92
CA TYR A 41 1.79 -0.73 21.14
C TYR A 41 1.32 0.60 20.60
N ASP A 42 2.09 1.64 20.87
CA ASP A 42 1.90 2.95 20.26
C ASP A 42 2.23 2.93 18.77
N LYS A 43 1.86 4.02 18.09
CA LYS A 43 2.19 4.23 16.68
C LYS A 43 3.37 5.17 16.57
N THR A 44 4.36 4.80 15.78
CA THR A 44 5.41 5.71 15.34
C THR A 44 4.95 6.47 14.11
N ARG A 45 5.08 7.79 14.13
CA ARG A 45 4.80 8.66 12.98
C ARG A 45 6.10 9.31 12.49
N LEU A 46 6.32 9.18 11.19
CA LEU A 46 7.36 9.86 10.43
C LEU A 46 6.69 10.98 9.63
N ARG A 47 7.10 12.22 9.86
CA ARG A 47 6.69 13.38 9.07
C ARG A 47 7.83 13.76 8.15
N VAL A 48 7.51 14.00 6.88
CA VAL A 48 8.49 14.30 5.83
C VAL A 48 8.05 15.53 5.06
N ARG A 49 8.99 16.45 4.82
CA ARG A 49 8.80 17.69 4.05
C ARG A 49 9.84 17.77 2.94
N GLY A 50 9.37 18.20 1.76
CA GLY A 50 10.14 18.38 0.54
C GLY A 50 9.20 18.93 -0.54
N GLU A 51 9.72 19.77 -1.44
CA GLU A 51 8.90 20.43 -2.47
C GLU A 51 8.30 19.42 -3.44
N ASP A 52 9.08 18.47 -3.93
CA ASP A 52 8.62 17.44 -4.86
C ASP A 52 7.62 16.47 -4.19
N LEU A 53 7.80 16.21 -2.90
CA LEU A 53 6.82 15.45 -2.11
C LEU A 53 5.50 16.20 -1.96
N HIS A 54 5.52 17.52 -1.91
CA HIS A 54 4.29 18.32 -1.92
C HIS A 54 3.57 18.17 -3.27
N ARG A 55 4.29 18.18 -4.39
CA ARG A 55 3.70 17.99 -5.71
C ARG A 55 3.09 16.59 -5.86
N ALA A 56 3.81 15.56 -5.45
CA ALA A 56 3.29 14.19 -5.42
C ALA A 56 2.06 14.05 -4.50
N TYR A 57 2.08 14.73 -3.34
CA TYR A 57 0.94 14.79 -2.44
C TYR A 57 -0.27 15.45 -3.09
N ALA A 58 -0.09 16.59 -3.77
CA ALA A 58 -1.17 17.30 -4.44
C ALA A 58 -1.87 16.46 -5.52
N LEU A 59 -1.13 15.58 -6.22
CA LEU A 59 -1.71 14.65 -7.19
C LEU A 59 -2.60 13.58 -6.54
N MET A 60 -2.21 13.07 -5.37
CA MET A 60 -2.97 12.03 -4.65
C MET A 60 -4.04 12.57 -3.70
N TYR A 61 -3.95 13.84 -3.31
CA TYR A 61 -4.81 14.50 -2.33
C TYR A 61 -5.41 15.81 -2.85
N PRO A 62 -6.12 15.81 -4.00
CA PRO A 62 -6.82 17.01 -4.43
C PRO A 62 -7.87 17.40 -3.38
N ARG A 63 -7.79 18.65 -2.88
CA ARG A 63 -8.68 19.18 -1.82
C ARG A 63 -8.69 18.29 -0.56
N ASP A 64 -7.51 17.81 -0.16
CA ASP A 64 -7.27 16.97 1.04
C ASP A 64 -8.01 15.62 1.05
N LYS A 65 -8.57 15.19 -0.09
CA LYS A 65 -9.20 13.87 -0.23
C LYS A 65 -8.26 12.93 -0.96
N LYS A 66 -7.94 11.80 -0.34
CA LYS A 66 -7.16 10.74 -0.99
C LYS A 66 -7.94 10.18 -2.17
N ILE A 67 -7.37 10.23 -3.37
CA ILE A 67 -7.94 9.66 -4.60
C ILE A 67 -6.87 8.82 -5.29
N ILE A 68 -7.25 7.67 -5.83
CA ILE A 68 -6.42 6.86 -6.72
C ILE A 68 -6.96 6.99 -8.13
N THR A 69 -6.21 7.70 -8.99
CA THR A 69 -6.55 7.86 -10.40
C THR A 69 -5.73 6.92 -11.28
N PRO A 70 -6.16 6.65 -12.53
CA PRO A 70 -5.37 5.87 -13.47
C PRO A 70 -3.97 6.45 -13.68
N GLN A 71 -3.83 7.78 -13.67
CA GLN A 71 -2.53 8.44 -13.78
C GLN A 71 -1.63 8.13 -12.58
N VAL A 72 -2.17 8.17 -11.35
CA VAL A 72 -1.42 7.79 -10.14
C VAL A 72 -0.95 6.35 -10.24
N MET A 73 -1.82 5.42 -10.64
CA MET A 73 -1.43 4.02 -10.83
C MET A 73 -0.41 3.83 -11.95
N SER A 74 -0.51 4.59 -13.04
CA SER A 74 0.47 4.56 -14.14
C SER A 74 1.84 5.06 -13.71
N ILE A 75 1.90 6.06 -12.84
CA ILE A 75 3.17 6.62 -12.33
C ILE A 75 3.78 5.67 -11.30
N CYS A 76 2.98 5.18 -10.35
CA CYS A 76 3.49 4.35 -9.25
C CYS A 76 3.72 2.90 -9.65
N GLY A 77 3.00 2.39 -10.65
CA GLY A 77 3.14 1.05 -11.19
C GLY A 77 3.16 -0.05 -10.13
N ILE A 78 4.12 -0.98 -10.30
CA ILE A 78 4.28 -2.13 -9.41
C ILE A 78 4.75 -1.73 -8.01
N GLU A 79 5.52 -0.66 -7.84
CA GLU A 79 5.90 -0.13 -6.52
C GLU A 79 4.69 0.40 -5.75
N GLY A 80 3.76 1.06 -6.43
CA GLY A 80 2.49 1.50 -5.86
C GLY A 80 1.65 0.32 -5.36
N LEU A 81 1.51 -0.71 -6.19
CA LEU A 81 0.81 -1.94 -5.80
C LEU A 81 1.53 -2.66 -4.64
N THR A 82 2.86 -2.66 -4.65
CA THR A 82 3.69 -3.19 -3.55
C THR A 82 3.45 -2.47 -2.23
N ALA A 83 3.34 -1.14 -2.27
CA ALA A 83 3.03 -0.34 -1.08
C ALA A 83 1.62 -0.64 -0.55
N LEU A 84 0.62 -0.73 -1.43
CA LEU A 84 -0.75 -1.11 -1.06
C LEU A 84 -0.78 -2.52 -0.44
N TRP A 85 -0.06 -3.47 -1.03
CA TRP A 85 0.07 -4.82 -0.49
C TRP A 85 0.75 -4.85 0.88
N SER A 86 1.81 -4.08 1.06
CA SER A 86 2.54 -4.01 2.34
C SER A 86 1.64 -3.50 3.47
N ASP A 87 0.65 -2.66 3.16
CA ASP A 87 -0.30 -2.13 4.14
C ASP A 87 -1.41 -3.12 4.48
N ARG A 88 -2.02 -3.74 3.47
CA ARG A 88 -3.30 -4.48 3.63
C ARG A 88 -3.43 -5.75 2.77
N GLY A 89 -2.37 -6.12 2.06
CA GLY A 89 -2.30 -7.34 1.28
C GLY A 89 -2.15 -8.57 2.18
N ARG A 90 -2.81 -9.66 1.78
CA ARG A 90 -2.71 -10.95 2.46
C ARG A 90 -3.10 -12.09 1.54
N VAL A 91 -2.57 -13.28 1.81
CA VAL A 91 -3.01 -14.51 1.16
C VAL A 91 -3.99 -15.24 2.07
N VAL A 92 -5.21 -15.49 1.59
CA VAL A 92 -6.24 -16.26 2.30
C VAL A 92 -6.48 -17.56 1.53
N GLY A 93 -6.11 -18.69 2.13
CA GLY A 93 -6.07 -19.97 1.43
C GLY A 93 -5.11 -19.93 0.24
N ARG A 94 -5.66 -19.93 -0.99
CA ARG A 94 -4.90 -19.83 -2.25
C ARG A 94 -5.07 -18.49 -2.97
N LEU A 95 -5.86 -17.58 -2.43
CA LEU A 95 -6.26 -16.32 -3.07
C LEU A 95 -5.58 -15.13 -2.40
N GLY A 96 -5.05 -14.22 -3.20
CA GLY A 96 -4.53 -12.93 -2.77
C GLY A 96 -5.68 -11.96 -2.57
N LYS A 97 -5.67 -11.23 -1.45
CA LYS A 97 -6.67 -10.19 -1.16
C LYS A 97 -5.97 -8.91 -0.76
N LEU A 98 -6.37 -7.82 -1.39
CA LEU A 98 -6.00 -6.47 -0.99
C LEU A 98 -7.27 -5.77 -0.50
N ARG A 99 -7.41 -5.61 0.82
CA ARG A 99 -8.53 -4.86 1.41
C ARG A 99 -8.17 -3.39 1.56
N THR A 100 -8.98 -2.48 1.05
CA THR A 100 -8.70 -1.05 1.10
C THR A 100 -9.75 -0.32 1.93
N ARG A 101 -9.42 0.91 2.35
CA ARG A 101 -10.39 1.88 2.89
C ARG A 101 -10.73 2.96 1.85
N LEU A 102 -10.43 2.69 0.58
CA LEU A 102 -10.61 3.62 -0.53
C LEU A 102 -12.05 3.58 -1.03
N SER A 103 -12.42 4.54 -1.86
CA SER A 103 -13.75 4.56 -2.46
C SER A 103 -13.94 3.38 -3.44
N THR A 104 -15.19 3.07 -3.78
CA THR A 104 -15.49 2.07 -4.81
C THR A 104 -14.77 2.40 -6.11
N LYS A 105 -14.80 3.68 -6.54
CA LYS A 105 -14.12 4.16 -7.75
C LYS A 105 -12.61 3.93 -7.72
N ASP A 106 -11.95 4.21 -6.59
CA ASP A 106 -10.51 3.97 -6.44
C ASP A 106 -10.17 2.48 -6.56
N ASN A 107 -11.01 1.60 -5.99
CA ASN A 107 -10.81 0.15 -6.11
C ASN A 107 -10.97 -0.34 -7.54
N HIS A 108 -11.91 0.22 -8.31
CA HIS A 108 -12.00 -0.04 -9.76
C HIS A 108 -10.71 0.34 -10.47
N VAL A 109 -10.17 1.54 -10.22
CA VAL A 109 -8.92 1.99 -10.85
C VAL A 109 -7.76 1.03 -10.56
N ILE A 110 -7.65 0.53 -9.33
CA ILE A 110 -6.61 -0.45 -8.97
C ILE A 110 -6.87 -1.78 -9.69
N ALA A 111 -8.11 -2.25 -9.73
CA ALA A 111 -8.48 -3.50 -10.42
C ALA A 111 -8.18 -3.43 -11.93
N ASP A 112 -8.57 -2.33 -12.58
CA ASP A 112 -8.35 -2.10 -14.01
C ASP A 112 -6.86 -2.07 -14.34
N TRP A 113 -6.06 -1.39 -13.51
CA TRP A 113 -4.60 -1.41 -13.66
C TRP A 113 -4.04 -2.82 -13.50
N CYS A 114 -4.43 -3.56 -12.46
CA CYS A 114 -3.99 -4.94 -12.24
C CYS A 114 -4.34 -5.86 -13.43
N ASN A 115 -5.59 -5.80 -13.90
CA ASN A 115 -6.08 -6.60 -15.02
C ASN A 115 -5.32 -6.28 -16.32
N SER A 116 -5.06 -4.99 -16.58
CA SER A 116 -4.30 -4.54 -17.75
C SER A 116 -2.82 -4.95 -17.71
N ASN A 117 -2.28 -5.22 -16.54
CA ASN A 117 -0.85 -5.56 -16.32
C ASN A 117 -0.63 -7.05 -16.00
N GLY A 118 -1.57 -7.93 -16.36
CA GLY A 118 -1.38 -9.38 -16.23
C GLY A 118 -1.58 -9.92 -14.81
N PHE A 119 -2.27 -9.18 -13.95
CA PHE A 119 -2.71 -9.65 -12.62
C PHE A 119 -4.24 -9.72 -12.54
N PRO A 120 -4.89 -10.68 -13.24
CA PRO A 120 -6.33 -10.87 -13.17
C PRO A 120 -6.88 -10.85 -11.73
N CYS A 121 -7.87 -9.98 -11.52
CA CYS A 121 -8.50 -9.79 -10.23
C CYS A 121 -9.96 -9.37 -10.36
N THR A 122 -10.71 -9.61 -9.30
CA THR A 122 -12.12 -9.21 -9.16
C THR A 122 -12.28 -8.29 -7.97
N LEU A 123 -13.31 -7.46 -8.01
CA LEU A 123 -13.67 -6.59 -6.90
C LEU A 123 -14.28 -7.41 -5.77
N ILE A 124 -13.90 -7.09 -4.53
CA ILE A 124 -14.56 -7.59 -3.32
C ILE A 124 -15.66 -6.61 -2.97
N SER A 125 -16.88 -6.90 -3.40
CA SER A 125 -18.08 -6.11 -3.10
C SER A 125 -18.98 -6.78 -2.07
N ARG A 126 -19.73 -5.96 -1.34
CA ARG A 126 -20.91 -6.36 -0.59
C ARG A 126 -21.92 -5.24 -0.75
N GLU A 127 -23.13 -5.56 -1.21
CA GLU A 127 -24.13 -4.58 -1.62
C GLU A 127 -23.49 -3.58 -2.62
N ASP A 128 -23.70 -2.27 -2.44
CA ASP A 128 -23.20 -1.23 -3.35
C ASP A 128 -21.78 -0.74 -3.04
N LYS A 129 -21.05 -1.43 -2.16
CA LYS A 129 -19.72 -0.99 -1.72
C LYS A 129 -18.64 -2.00 -2.07
N CYS A 130 -17.55 -1.49 -2.65
CA CYS A 130 -16.33 -2.26 -2.86
C CYS A 130 -15.33 -2.00 -1.72
N TYR A 131 -14.76 -3.08 -1.18
CA TYR A 131 -13.84 -3.06 -0.04
C TYR A 131 -12.41 -3.46 -0.43
N GLY A 132 -12.14 -3.64 -1.72
CA GLY A 132 -10.84 -4.06 -2.22
C GLY A 132 -10.92 -5.00 -3.41
N ILE A 133 -9.83 -5.73 -3.64
CA ILE A 133 -9.68 -6.63 -4.80
C ILE A 133 -9.18 -8.02 -4.37
N GLN A 134 -9.54 -9.02 -5.15
CA GLN A 134 -9.16 -10.42 -4.97
C GLN A 134 -8.54 -10.97 -6.26
N PHE A 135 -7.40 -11.62 -6.12
CA PHE A 135 -6.70 -12.29 -7.21
C PHE A 135 -7.05 -13.79 -7.19
N ASP A 136 -7.13 -14.40 -8.36
CA ASP A 136 -7.19 -15.86 -8.48
C ASP A 136 -5.87 -16.51 -8.02
N ARG A 137 -5.81 -17.84 -8.00
CA ARG A 137 -4.63 -18.59 -7.52
C ARG A 137 -3.35 -18.28 -8.32
N ASP A 138 -3.44 -18.24 -9.63
CA ASP A 138 -2.28 -18.11 -10.51
C ASP A 138 -1.81 -16.66 -10.56
N SER A 139 -2.76 -15.73 -10.66
CA SER A 139 -2.55 -14.29 -10.52
C SER A 139 -1.95 -13.93 -9.16
N THR A 140 -2.37 -14.58 -8.07
CA THR A 140 -1.76 -14.40 -6.74
C THR A 140 -0.30 -14.81 -6.73
N LYS A 141 0.02 -15.98 -7.30
CA LYS A 141 1.41 -16.46 -7.38
C LYS A 141 2.26 -15.51 -8.22
N HIS A 142 1.73 -15.08 -9.36
CA HIS A 142 2.40 -14.14 -10.25
C HIS A 142 2.64 -12.80 -9.56
N LEU A 143 1.61 -12.21 -8.94
CA LEU A 143 1.70 -10.98 -8.18
C LEU A 143 2.76 -11.05 -7.09
N ILE A 144 2.74 -12.09 -6.25
CA ILE A 144 3.70 -12.25 -5.15
C ILE A 144 5.12 -12.31 -5.69
N ASN A 145 5.37 -13.03 -6.79
CA ASN A 145 6.68 -13.10 -7.40
C ASN A 145 7.14 -11.73 -7.91
N SER A 146 6.24 -10.93 -8.48
CA SER A 146 6.53 -9.59 -8.99
C SER A 146 6.80 -8.57 -7.88
N ILE A 147 6.06 -8.60 -6.76
CA ILE A 147 6.21 -7.59 -5.69
C ILE A 147 7.27 -7.97 -4.64
N ARG A 148 7.60 -9.25 -4.48
CA ARG A 148 8.55 -9.75 -3.46
C ARG A 148 9.94 -9.11 -3.51
N PRO A 149 10.54 -8.80 -4.67
CA PRO A 149 11.81 -8.07 -4.74
C PRO A 149 11.73 -6.66 -4.13
N HIS A 150 10.57 -6.02 -4.24
CA HIS A 150 10.32 -4.65 -3.75
C HIS A 150 9.84 -4.60 -2.29
N ILE A 151 9.46 -5.75 -1.71
CA ILE A 151 9.02 -5.85 -0.30
C ILE A 151 10.22 -6.08 0.63
N HIS A 152 10.35 -5.17 1.60
CA HIS A 152 11.31 -5.30 2.69
C HIS A 152 11.07 -6.58 3.49
N LYS A 153 12.15 -7.26 3.89
CA LYS A 153 12.12 -8.59 4.53
C LYS A 153 11.15 -8.69 5.71
N THR A 154 11.03 -7.64 6.53
CA THR A 154 10.15 -7.61 7.71
C THR A 154 8.65 -7.64 7.37
N MET A 155 8.29 -7.24 6.14
CA MET A 155 6.89 -7.21 5.67
C MET A 155 6.50 -8.48 4.90
N ARG A 156 7.45 -9.38 4.62
CA ARG A 156 7.20 -10.62 3.86
C ARG A 156 6.28 -11.61 4.59
N LYS A 157 6.04 -11.42 5.90
CA LYS A 157 5.02 -12.16 6.65
C LYS A 157 3.61 -12.03 6.04
N THR A 158 3.33 -10.95 5.31
CA THR A 158 2.05 -10.75 4.59
C THR A 158 1.82 -11.75 3.45
N PHE A 159 2.86 -12.43 2.97
CA PHE A 159 2.75 -13.50 1.99
C PHE A 159 2.37 -14.85 2.60
N VAL A 160 2.45 -14.98 3.92
CA VAL A 160 2.10 -16.23 4.60
C VAL A 160 0.60 -16.45 4.48
N ARG A 161 0.24 -17.68 4.11
CA ARG A 161 -1.15 -18.08 3.96
C ARG A 161 -1.84 -18.03 5.32
N VAL A 162 -2.93 -17.28 5.39
CA VAL A 162 -3.88 -17.35 6.49
C VAL A 162 -4.94 -18.39 6.15
N PRO A 163 -5.37 -19.24 7.09
CA PRO A 163 -6.47 -20.17 6.87
C PRO A 163 -7.70 -19.42 6.34
N ALA A 164 -8.45 -20.05 5.44
CA ALA A 164 -9.79 -19.56 5.15
C ALA A 164 -10.64 -19.79 6.41
N LEU A 165 -11.33 -18.76 6.88
CA LEU A 165 -12.36 -18.95 7.91
C LEU A 165 -13.44 -19.83 7.25
N THR A 166 -13.59 -21.05 7.79
CA THR A 166 -14.65 -22.00 7.45
C THR A 166 -16.00 -21.49 7.89
#